data_AF-A0AAW5KMC8-F1
#
_entry.id   AF-A0AAW5KMC8-F1
#
_cell.length_a   1.000
_cell.length_b   1.000
_cell.length_c   1.000
_cell.angle_alpha   90.00
_cell.angle_beta   90.00
_cell.angle_gamma   90.00
#
_symmetry.space_group_name_H-M   'P 1'
#
loop_
_entity.id
_entity.type
_entity.pdbx_description
1 polymer ?
#
loop_
_entity_poly.entity_id
_entity_poly.type
_entity_poly.pdbx_seq_one_letter_code
_entity_poly.pdbx_strand_id
1 'polypeptide(L)'
;MNENRNFNEDFEIEQAGPEDVGCDLFEYELTPEGTYVPKIAYTSDPEEEKLLKKPIRRWGRAWMKWMEAEHPADVDILVCECRWQIIPREIDIEAEERFDELDEIYRKDHPRPTEFNAIRKWEKERLMTLEHQVMEEIVYKRRE
;
A
#
# COMPACT_ATOMS: atom_id res chain seq x y z
N MET A 1 14.89 74.71 -4.71
CA MET A 1 15.49 73.54 -5.37
C MET A 1 14.74 72.34 -4.82
N ASN A 2 13.97 71.70 -5.69
CA ASN A 2 12.88 70.78 -5.38
C ASN A 2 13.24 69.44 -6.03
N GLU A 3 13.45 68.39 -5.25
CA GLU A 3 13.71 67.03 -5.77
C GLU A 3 12.54 66.13 -5.37
N ASN A 4 11.46 66.24 -6.14
CA ASN A 4 10.45 65.20 -6.23
C ASN A 4 11.09 63.99 -6.93
N ARG A 5 11.41 62.94 -6.18
CA ARG A 5 11.77 61.64 -6.75
C ARG A 5 10.50 60.99 -7.29
N ASN A 6 10.29 61.11 -8.60
CA ASN A 6 9.33 60.26 -9.31
C ASN A 6 9.91 58.85 -9.37
N PHE A 7 9.41 57.98 -8.51
CA PHE A 7 9.65 56.54 -8.55
C PHE A 7 8.57 55.93 -9.45
N ASN A 8 8.69 56.16 -10.76
CA ASN A 8 7.98 55.35 -11.75
C ASN A 8 8.90 54.16 -12.05
N GLU A 9 8.84 53.13 -11.21
CA GLU A 9 9.27 51.81 -11.62
C GLU A 9 8.12 51.24 -12.45
N ASP A 10 8.33 51.21 -13.77
CA ASP A 10 7.54 50.42 -14.70
C ASP A 10 7.77 48.94 -14.36
N PHE A 11 7.03 48.44 -13.35
CA PHE A 11 6.99 47.02 -13.04
C PHE A 11 6.09 46.37 -14.09
N GLU A 12 6.69 45.96 -15.21
CA GLU A 12 6.06 45.06 -16.16
C GLU A 12 5.73 43.77 -15.40
N ILE A 13 4.49 43.66 -14.93
CA ILE A 13 3.94 42.38 -14.48
C ILE A 13 3.80 41.56 -15.77
N GLU A 14 4.81 40.73 -16.02
CA GLU A 14 4.76 39.66 -17.01
C GLU A 14 3.55 38.80 -16.63
N GLN A 15 2.41 39.04 -17.29
CA GLN A 15 1.24 38.20 -17.14
C GLN A 15 1.60 36.87 -17.77
N ALA A 16 2.03 35.92 -16.92
CA ALA A 16 2.21 34.53 -17.31
C ALA A 16 0.96 34.10 -18.09
N GLY A 17 1.17 33.65 -19.33
CA GLY A 17 0.09 33.17 -20.17
C GLY A 17 -0.63 31.99 -19.50
N PRO A 18 -1.84 31.63 -19.94
CA PRO A 18 -2.57 30.48 -19.42
C PRO A 18 -1.86 29.13 -19.64
N GLU A 19 -0.67 29.14 -20.22
CA GLU A 19 0.14 27.99 -20.61
C GLU A 19 1.09 27.52 -19.50
N ASP A 20 1.30 28.32 -18.44
CA ASP A 20 2.25 28.01 -17.34
C ASP A 20 1.58 27.51 -16.04
N VAL A 21 0.26 27.33 -16.04
CA VAL A 21 -0.36 26.46 -15.03
C VAL A 21 -0.40 25.07 -15.64
N GLY A 22 0.63 24.27 -15.36
CA GLY A 22 0.64 22.84 -15.61
C GLY A 22 -0.46 22.14 -14.81
N CYS A 23 -1.71 22.41 -15.15
CA CYS A 23 -2.84 21.59 -14.79
C CYS A 23 -2.73 20.36 -15.68
N ASP A 24 -2.05 19.34 -15.17
CA ASP A 24 -2.23 17.98 -15.67
C ASP A 24 -3.72 17.78 -15.91
N LEU A 25 -4.09 17.44 -17.15
CA LEU A 25 -5.46 17.21 -17.58
C LEU A 25 -6.08 16.20 -16.60
N PHE A 26 -6.90 16.66 -15.65
CA PHE A 26 -7.68 15.73 -14.83
C PHE A 26 -8.49 14.87 -15.80
N GLU A 27 -8.29 13.55 -15.78
CA GLU A 27 -9.17 12.64 -16.50
C GLU A 27 -10.56 12.74 -15.85
N TYR A 28 -11.64 12.81 -16.64
CA TYR A 28 -13.01 12.87 -16.12
C TYR A 28 -13.78 11.62 -16.54
N GLU A 29 -14.61 11.10 -15.65
CA GLU A 29 -15.58 10.05 -15.93
C GLU A 29 -17.01 10.59 -15.85
N LEU A 30 -17.87 10.11 -16.75
CA LEU A 30 -19.29 10.45 -16.76
C LEU A 30 -20.04 9.48 -15.84
N THR A 31 -20.65 10.00 -14.78
CA THR A 31 -21.47 9.19 -13.88
C THR A 31 -22.77 8.74 -14.57
N PRO A 32 -23.46 7.70 -14.06
CA PRO A 32 -24.76 7.29 -14.60
C PRO A 32 -25.81 8.40 -14.63
N GLU A 33 -25.70 9.41 -13.75
CA GLU A 33 -26.56 10.59 -13.72
C GLU A 33 -26.17 11.67 -14.74
N GLY A 34 -25.12 11.47 -15.53
CA GLY A 34 -24.66 12.39 -16.57
C GLY A 34 -23.78 13.54 -16.08
N THR A 35 -23.18 13.42 -14.89
CA THR A 35 -22.24 14.41 -14.34
C THR A 35 -20.80 14.00 -14.62
N TYR A 36 -19.95 14.91 -15.08
CA TYR A 36 -18.52 14.66 -15.21
C TYR A 36 -17.82 14.86 -13.86
N VAL A 37 -17.15 13.82 -13.38
CA VAL A 37 -16.39 13.82 -12.12
C VAL A 37 -14.93 13.51 -12.43
N PRO A 38 -13.96 14.23 -11.83
CA PRO A 38 -12.55 13.91 -12.02
C PRO A 38 -12.28 12.49 -11.51
N LYS A 39 -11.60 11.71 -12.32
CA LYS A 39 -11.12 10.38 -12.00
C LYS A 39 -9.96 10.52 -11.03
N ILE A 40 -10.22 10.20 -9.78
CA ILE A 40 -9.22 10.25 -8.71
C ILE A 40 -8.55 8.88 -8.64
N ALA A 41 -7.30 8.80 -9.06
CA ALA A 41 -6.48 7.62 -8.85
C ALA A 41 -5.97 7.59 -7.40
N TYR A 42 -5.92 6.40 -6.80
CA TYR A 42 -5.38 6.21 -5.45
C TYR A 42 -3.86 6.42 -5.39
N THR A 43 -3.18 6.09 -6.48
CA THR A 43 -1.74 6.22 -6.69
C THR A 43 -1.44 6.50 -8.15
N SER A 44 -0.33 7.17 -8.41
CA SER A 44 0.21 7.43 -9.76
C SER A 44 1.07 6.26 -10.26
N ASP A 45 1.47 5.33 -9.39
CA ASP A 45 2.33 4.20 -9.75
C ASP A 45 1.52 3.07 -10.40
N PRO A 46 1.83 2.66 -11.64
CA PRO A 46 1.15 1.56 -12.31
C PRO A 46 1.34 0.19 -11.61
N GLU A 47 2.40 -0.02 -10.83
CA GLU A 47 2.59 -1.26 -10.07
C GLU A 47 1.62 -1.34 -8.89
N GLU A 48 1.50 -0.27 -8.13
CA GLU A 48 0.55 -0.15 -7.03
C GLU A 48 -0.91 -0.20 -7.54
N GLU A 49 -1.20 0.40 -8.70
CA GLU A 49 -2.54 0.29 -9.31
C GLU A 49 -2.91 -1.17 -9.64
N LYS A 50 -1.93 -1.99 -10.09
CA LYS A 50 -2.14 -3.42 -10.28
C LYS A 50 -2.36 -4.15 -8.97
N LEU A 51 -1.70 -3.74 -7.88
CA LEU A 51 -1.95 -4.29 -6.55
C LEU A 51 -3.38 -4.00 -6.10
N LEU A 52 -3.87 -2.77 -6.29
CA LEU A 52 -5.22 -2.37 -5.89
C LEU A 52 -6.32 -3.22 -6.56
N LYS A 53 -6.09 -3.70 -7.79
CA LYS A 53 -6.99 -4.64 -8.49
C LYS A 53 -7.07 -6.02 -7.83
N LYS A 54 -6.06 -6.41 -7.04
CA LYS A 54 -6.05 -7.67 -6.29
C LYS A 54 -6.77 -7.49 -4.94
N PRO A 55 -7.48 -8.51 -4.43
CA PRO A 55 -8.07 -8.46 -3.10
C PRO A 55 -7.00 -8.63 -2.00
N ILE A 56 -7.21 -7.98 -0.85
CA ILE A 56 -6.40 -8.21 0.37
C ILE A 56 -6.75 -9.60 0.93
N ARG A 57 -5.72 -10.44 1.08
CA ARG A 57 -5.78 -11.83 1.56
C ARG A 57 -5.60 -11.88 3.08
N ARG A 58 -5.23 -13.05 3.60
CA ARG A 58 -5.22 -13.34 5.05
C ARG A 58 -4.15 -12.55 5.81
N TRP A 59 -2.96 -12.36 5.23
CA TRP A 59 -1.82 -11.76 5.92
C TRP A 59 -1.96 -10.26 6.01
N GLY A 60 -2.35 -9.61 4.90
CA GLY A 60 -2.68 -8.20 4.86
C GLY A 60 -3.82 -7.86 5.82
N ARG A 61 -4.86 -8.69 5.90
CA ARG A 61 -5.96 -8.48 6.88
C ARG A 61 -5.49 -8.65 8.32
N ALA A 62 -4.58 -9.58 8.59
CA ALA A 62 -4.02 -9.76 9.93
C ALA A 62 -3.18 -8.55 10.33
N TRP A 63 -2.36 -8.03 9.41
CA TRP A 63 -1.57 -6.80 9.64
C TRP A 63 -2.48 -5.59 9.88
N MET A 64 -3.52 -5.39 9.08
CA MET A 64 -4.45 -4.27 9.27
C MET A 64 -5.11 -4.32 10.66
N LYS A 65 -5.59 -5.50 11.08
CA LYS A 65 -6.16 -5.67 12.43
C LYS A 65 -5.16 -5.41 13.53
N TRP A 66 -3.90 -5.79 13.33
CA TRP A 66 -2.83 -5.56 14.28
C TRP A 66 -2.49 -4.06 14.38
N MET A 67 -2.38 -3.35 13.26
CA MET A 67 -2.17 -1.90 13.22
C MET A 67 -3.33 -1.14 13.87
N GLU A 68 -4.58 -1.52 13.59
CA GLU A 68 -5.76 -0.92 14.23
C GLU A 68 -5.75 -1.12 15.77
N ALA A 69 -5.23 -2.25 16.25
CA ALA A 69 -5.20 -2.58 17.66
C ALA A 69 -4.03 -1.95 18.42
N GLU A 70 -2.82 -1.97 17.84
CA GLU A 70 -1.59 -1.54 18.52
C GLU A 70 -1.17 -0.11 18.16
N HIS A 71 -1.49 0.35 16.95
CA HIS A 71 -0.98 1.59 16.37
C HIS A 71 -2.06 2.41 15.63
N PRO A 72 -3.18 2.78 16.29
CA PRO A 72 -4.28 3.47 15.62
C PRO A 72 -3.88 4.85 15.05
N ALA A 73 -2.94 5.55 15.66
CA ALA A 73 -2.45 6.84 15.15
C ALA A 73 -1.69 6.67 13.83
N ASP A 74 -0.93 5.58 13.67
CA ASP A 74 -0.18 5.29 12.45
C ASP A 74 -1.15 4.91 11.31
N VAL A 75 -2.29 4.29 11.64
CA VAL A 75 -3.35 4.01 10.65
C VAL A 75 -3.85 5.29 10.00
N ASP A 76 -4.15 6.32 10.79
CA ASP A 76 -4.64 7.60 10.25
C ASP A 76 -3.60 8.24 9.31
N ILE A 77 -2.32 8.18 9.67
CA ILE A 77 -1.21 8.66 8.83
C ILE A 77 -1.15 7.89 7.52
N LEU A 78 -1.18 6.56 7.57
CA LEU A 78 -1.14 5.70 6.38
C LEU A 78 -2.36 5.88 5.47
N VAL A 79 -3.52 6.22 6.04
CA VAL A 79 -4.71 6.59 5.27
C VAL A 79 -4.49 7.92 4.55
N CYS A 80 -3.97 8.93 5.26
CA CYS A 80 -3.64 10.23 4.66
C CYS A 80 -2.57 10.13 3.56
N GLU A 81 -1.62 9.21 3.69
CA GLU A 81 -0.56 8.96 2.70
C GLU A 81 -0.99 8.04 1.55
N CYS A 82 -2.26 7.63 1.50
CA CYS A 82 -2.75 6.66 0.52
C CYS A 82 -1.94 5.35 0.51
N ARG A 83 -1.41 4.90 1.66
CA ARG A 83 -0.65 3.65 1.80
C ARG A 83 -1.46 2.52 2.42
N TRP A 84 -2.54 2.85 3.13
CA TRP A 84 -3.37 1.90 3.87
C TRP A 84 -3.98 0.78 3.00
N GLN A 85 -4.21 1.02 1.71
CA GLN A 85 -4.66 -0.02 0.78
C GLN A 85 -3.52 -0.77 0.09
N ILE A 86 -2.31 -0.23 0.04
CA ILE A 86 -1.18 -0.79 -0.71
C ILE A 86 -0.39 -1.76 0.17
N ILE A 87 0.06 -1.29 1.35
CA ILE A 87 0.92 -2.06 2.26
C ILE A 87 0.37 -3.46 2.60
N PRO A 88 -0.93 -3.65 2.93
CA PRO A 88 -1.45 -4.98 3.23
C PRO A 88 -1.28 -5.97 2.08
N ARG A 89 -1.32 -5.50 0.83
CA ARG A 89 -1.20 -6.33 -0.37
C ARG A 89 0.26 -6.68 -0.66
N GLU A 90 1.18 -5.78 -0.37
CA GLU A 90 2.62 -6.08 -0.40
C GLU A 90 2.97 -7.13 0.64
N ILE A 91 2.44 -6.98 1.86
CA ILE A 91 2.59 -7.95 2.95
C ILE A 91 2.04 -9.31 2.53
N ASP A 92 0.88 -9.36 1.84
CA ASP A 92 0.35 -10.63 1.34
C ASP A 92 1.29 -11.32 0.34
N ILE A 93 2.01 -10.57 -0.48
CA ILE A 93 2.96 -11.14 -1.45
C ILE A 93 4.18 -11.67 -0.71
N GLU A 94 4.81 -10.82 0.12
CA GLU A 94 6.02 -11.16 0.86
C GLU A 94 5.80 -12.32 1.85
N ALA A 95 4.65 -12.31 2.55
CA ALA A 95 4.29 -13.35 3.50
C ALA A 95 4.02 -14.70 2.81
N GLU A 96 3.45 -14.69 1.62
CA GLU A 96 3.24 -15.93 0.86
C GLU A 96 4.56 -16.47 0.30
N GLU A 97 5.43 -15.61 -0.23
CA GLU A 97 6.77 -16.01 -0.70
C GLU A 97 7.60 -16.63 0.43
N ARG A 98 7.62 -16.00 1.62
CA ARG A 98 8.33 -16.56 2.78
C ARG A 98 7.68 -17.82 3.33
N PHE A 99 6.36 -17.94 3.26
CA PHE A 99 5.68 -19.18 3.62
C PHE A 99 6.10 -20.35 2.72
N ASP A 100 6.18 -20.12 1.40
CA ASP A 100 6.59 -21.14 0.43
C ASP A 100 8.05 -21.58 0.64
N GLU A 101 8.96 -20.62 0.88
CA GLU A 101 10.35 -20.92 1.23
C GLU A 101 10.47 -21.79 2.49
N LEU A 102 9.77 -21.41 3.55
CA LEU A 102 9.82 -22.15 4.81
C LEU A 102 9.16 -23.53 4.69
N ASP A 103 8.11 -23.67 3.88
CA ASP A 103 7.49 -24.97 3.60
C ASP A 103 8.45 -25.90 2.85
N GLU A 104 9.25 -25.39 1.91
CA GLU A 104 10.29 -26.19 1.24
C GLU A 104 11.37 -26.66 2.22
N ILE A 105 11.87 -25.76 3.08
CA ILE A 105 12.86 -26.09 4.11
C ILE A 105 12.29 -27.12 5.08
N TYR A 106 11.07 -26.90 5.58
CA TYR A 106 10.43 -27.78 6.54
C TYR A 106 10.23 -29.18 5.98
N ARG A 107 9.81 -29.32 4.72
CA ARG A 107 9.64 -30.62 4.05
C ARG A 107 10.95 -31.37 3.87
N LYS A 108 12.06 -30.66 3.67
CA LYS A 108 13.40 -31.24 3.56
C LYS A 108 13.88 -31.79 4.90
N ASP A 109 13.63 -31.06 5.98
CA ASP A 109 14.08 -31.44 7.32
C ASP A 109 13.16 -32.47 8.00
N HIS A 110 11.85 -32.43 7.69
CA HIS A 110 10.84 -33.28 8.29
C HIS A 110 10.11 -34.10 7.20
N PRO A 111 10.59 -35.31 6.86
CA PRO A 111 9.95 -36.13 5.85
C PRO A 111 8.52 -36.49 6.26
N ARG A 112 7.59 -36.44 5.30
CA ARG A 112 6.17 -36.69 5.56
C ARG A 112 5.94 -38.14 6.03
N PRO A 113 5.29 -38.35 7.18
CA PRO A 113 4.91 -39.70 7.63
C PRO A 113 3.92 -40.39 6.69
N THR A 114 3.82 -41.71 6.76
CA THR A 114 2.87 -42.51 5.95
C THR A 114 1.54 -42.79 6.65
N GLU A 115 1.54 -42.83 7.98
CA GLU A 115 0.35 -43.11 8.80
C GLU A 115 -0.61 -41.91 8.85
N PHE A 116 -1.92 -42.13 8.64
CA PHE A 116 -2.92 -41.06 8.55
C PHE A 116 -2.93 -40.12 9.77
N ASN A 117 -2.89 -40.69 10.98
CA ASN A 117 -2.88 -39.89 12.21
C ASN A 117 -1.57 -39.09 12.38
N ALA A 118 -0.45 -39.64 11.91
CA ALA A 118 0.84 -38.95 11.95
C ALA A 118 0.89 -37.84 10.89
N ILE A 119 0.33 -38.06 9.70
CA ILE A 119 0.18 -37.03 8.66
C ILE A 119 -0.61 -35.84 9.19
N ARG A 120 -1.76 -36.07 9.83
CA ARG A 120 -2.58 -34.98 10.36
C ARG A 120 -1.86 -34.15 11.42
N LYS A 121 -1.10 -34.79 12.31
CA LYS A 121 -0.29 -34.08 13.31
C LYS A 121 0.83 -33.29 12.64
N TRP A 122 1.55 -33.91 11.71
CA TRP A 122 2.63 -33.28 10.96
C TRP A 122 2.15 -32.07 10.15
N GLU A 123 1.02 -32.17 9.46
CA GLU A 123 0.44 -31.06 8.68
C GLU A 123 0.04 -29.90 9.59
N LYS A 124 -0.52 -30.20 10.77
CA LYS A 124 -0.90 -29.19 11.77
C LYS A 124 0.33 -28.50 12.35
N GLU A 125 1.33 -29.26 12.78
CA GLU A 125 2.58 -28.74 13.35
C GLU A 125 3.33 -27.89 12.33
N ARG A 126 3.44 -28.36 11.09
CA ARG A 126 4.00 -27.59 9.98
C ARG A 126 3.29 -26.25 9.85
N LEU A 127 1.98 -26.27 9.62
CA LEU A 127 1.22 -25.05 9.38
C LEU A 127 1.33 -24.08 10.56
N MET A 128 1.21 -24.56 11.81
CA MET A 128 1.39 -23.71 12.99
C MET A 128 2.78 -23.09 13.09
N THR A 129 3.83 -23.86 12.82
CA THR A 129 5.21 -23.36 12.93
C THR A 129 5.51 -22.33 11.85
N LEU A 130 5.12 -22.62 10.62
CA LEU A 130 5.33 -21.73 9.47
C LEU A 130 4.52 -20.45 9.60
N GLU A 131 3.23 -20.55 9.93
CA GLU A 131 2.37 -19.37 10.09
C GLU A 131 2.86 -18.50 11.25
N HIS A 132 3.30 -19.09 12.36
CA HIS A 132 3.86 -18.33 13.48
C HIS A 132 5.10 -17.54 13.08
N GLN A 133 6.04 -18.16 12.37
CA GLN A 133 7.25 -17.48 11.88
C GLN A 133 6.91 -16.34 10.92
N VAL A 134 6.03 -16.57 9.94
CA VAL A 134 5.60 -15.54 8.99
C VAL A 134 4.91 -14.37 9.70
N MET A 135 4.08 -14.66 10.70
CA MET A 135 3.40 -13.62 11.46
C MET A 135 4.39 -12.71 12.20
N GLU A 136 5.38 -13.29 12.88
CA GLU A 136 6.40 -12.53 13.61
C GLU A 136 7.37 -11.80 12.68
N GLU A 137 7.80 -12.45 11.60
CA GLU A 137 8.80 -11.91 10.69
C GLU A 137 8.24 -10.83 9.76
N ILE A 138 6.95 -10.84 9.44
CA ILE A 138 6.40 -9.99 8.37
C ILE A 138 5.15 -9.23 8.83
N VAL A 139 4.18 -9.93 9.41
CA VAL A 139 2.85 -9.37 9.70
C VAL A 139 2.83 -8.49 10.94
N TYR A 140 3.68 -8.74 11.94
CA TYR A 140 3.75 -7.92 13.16
C TYR A 140 4.92 -6.95 13.13
N LYS A 141 5.09 -6.28 11.99
CA LYS A 141 6.08 -5.22 11.79
C LYS A 141 5.41 -3.95 11.28
N ARG A 142 5.82 -2.83 11.87
CA ARG A 142 5.46 -1.51 11.36
C ARG A 142 6.19 -1.27 10.05
N ARG A 143 5.46 -0.71 9.08
CA ARG A 143 6.01 -0.22 7.83
C ARG A 143 5.75 1.28 7.77
N GLU A 144 6.77 2.02 7.34
CA GLU A 144 6.75 3.47 7.16
C GLU A 144 6.52 3.79 5.68
#